data_AF-A0A925R9S5-F1
#
_entry.id   AF-A0A925R9S5-F1
#
_cell.length_a   1.000
_cell.length_b   1.000
_cell.length_c   1.000
_cell.angle_alpha   90.00
_cell.angle_beta   90.00
_cell.angle_gamma   90.00
#
_symmetry.space_group_name_H-M   'P 1'
#
loop_
_entity.id
_entity.type
_entity.pdbx_description
1 polymer ?
#
loop_
_entity_poly.entity_id
_entity_poly.type
_entity_poly.pdbx_seq_one_letter_code
_entity_poly.pdbx_strand_id
1 'polypeptide(L)'
;RLVKIPNIGLCNIVAGETVVRELIQDEANPKNISAEIVTILSDDNYDDTIRHKLAEIRSRLGCGGASRNVARLILTLMEQP
;
A
#
# COMPACT_ATOMS: atom_id res chain seq x y z
N ARG A 1 17.51 -16.44 3.56
CA ARG A 1 16.45 -16.83 2.60
C ARG A 1 15.72 -15.56 2.17
N LEU A 2 15.82 -15.13 0.91
CA LEU A 2 15.03 -14.00 0.42
C LEU A 2 13.54 -14.41 0.36
N VAL A 3 12.67 -13.62 0.98
CA VAL A 3 11.22 -13.78 0.85
C VAL A 3 10.82 -13.12 -0.48
N LYS A 4 10.24 -13.89 -1.40
CA LYS A 4 9.65 -13.32 -2.63
C LYS A 4 8.21 -12.91 -2.32
N ILE A 5 7.95 -11.62 -2.35
CA ILE A 5 6.60 -11.05 -2.28
C ILE A 5 6.27 -10.38 -3.62
N PRO A 6 4.99 -10.42 -4.07
CA PRO A 6 4.60 -9.92 -5.38
C PRO A 6 4.60 -8.38 -5.47
N ASN A 7 4.44 -7.69 -4.35
CA ASN A 7 4.43 -6.23 -4.25
C ASN A 7 5.31 -5.78 -3.08
N ILE A 8 5.91 -4.60 -3.19
CA ILE A 8 6.80 -4.01 -2.18
C ILE A 8 6.11 -2.85 -1.45
N GLY A 9 5.35 -2.02 -2.17
CA GLY A 9 4.66 -0.86 -1.62
C GLY A 9 3.56 -1.29 -0.66
N LEU A 10 3.49 -0.64 0.51
CA LEU A 10 2.49 -0.99 1.54
C LEU A 10 1.06 -0.91 1.01
N CYS A 11 0.74 0.08 0.17
CA CYS A 11 -0.56 0.21 -0.48
C CYS A 11 -0.93 -1.04 -1.31
N ASN A 12 0.01 -1.52 -2.11
CA ASN A 12 -0.18 -2.69 -2.97
C ASN A 12 -0.22 -4.00 -2.17
N ILE A 13 0.60 -4.12 -1.12
CA ILE A 13 0.57 -5.26 -0.20
C ILE A 13 -0.80 -5.37 0.48
N VAL A 14 -1.34 -4.26 0.97
CA VAL A 14 -2.66 -4.22 1.63
C VAL A 14 -3.80 -4.47 0.63
N ALA A 15 -3.66 -3.99 -0.61
CA ALA A 15 -4.63 -4.25 -1.66
C ALA A 15 -4.64 -5.70 -2.15
N GLY A 16 -3.48 -6.38 -2.11
CA GLY A 16 -3.27 -7.69 -2.73
C GLY A 16 -3.07 -7.63 -4.25
N GLU A 17 -2.93 -6.43 -4.81
CA GLU A 17 -2.72 -6.14 -6.23
C GLU A 17 -1.85 -4.89 -6.40
N THR A 18 -1.29 -4.68 -7.59
CA THR A 18 -0.53 -3.47 -7.90
C THR A 18 -1.49 -2.31 -8.21
N VAL A 19 -1.78 -1.50 -7.19
CA VAL A 19 -2.63 -0.29 -7.30
C VAL A 19 -1.82 0.88 -7.85
N VAL A 20 -0.62 1.09 -7.32
CA VAL A 20 0.32 2.10 -7.79
C VAL A 20 1.52 1.38 -8.39
N ARG A 21 1.98 1.82 -9.56
CA ARG A 21 3.12 1.22 -10.23
C ARG A 21 4.38 1.27 -9.36
N GLU A 22 5.11 0.16 -9.28
CA GLU A 22 6.36 0.04 -8.54
C GLU A 22 7.54 0.07 -9.51
N LEU A 23 8.16 1.23 -9.72
CA LEU A 23 9.39 1.35 -10.51
C LEU A 23 10.60 1.00 -9.64
N ILE A 24 11.18 -0.18 -9.84
CA ILE A 24 12.21 -0.76 -8.96
C ILE A 24 13.52 -1.01 -9.73
N GLN A 25 14.65 -0.73 -9.08
CA GLN A 25 16.00 -0.85 -9.67
C GLN A 25 16.11 -0.10 -11.00
N ASP A 26 16.43 -0.79 -12.09
CA ASP A 26 16.64 -0.20 -13.41
C ASP A 26 15.36 0.45 -13.97
N GLU A 27 14.18 0.06 -13.49
CA GLU A 27 12.92 0.71 -13.87
C GLU A 27 12.75 2.10 -13.24
N ALA A 28 13.42 2.37 -12.11
CA ALA A 28 13.40 3.65 -11.39
C ALA A 28 14.31 4.70 -12.04
N ASN A 29 14.16 4.90 -13.35
CA ASN A 29 14.94 5.85 -14.14
C ASN A 29 14.10 7.08 -14.53
N PRO A 30 14.75 8.20 -14.91
CA PRO A 30 14.06 9.46 -15.19
C PRO A 30 12.95 9.34 -16.24
N LYS A 31 13.17 8.55 -17.30
CA LYS A 31 12.21 8.37 -18.38
C LYS A 31 10.92 7.71 -17.86
N ASN A 32 11.05 6.59 -17.15
CA ASN A 32 9.89 5.86 -16.63
C ASN A 32 9.12 6.64 -15.56
N ILE A 33 9.85 7.29 -14.65
CA ILE A 33 9.24 8.12 -13.60
C ILE A 33 8.48 9.29 -14.23
N SER A 34 9.08 10.00 -15.20
CA SER A 34 8.41 11.11 -15.88
C SER A 34 7.17 10.66 -16.64
N ALA A 35 7.22 9.50 -17.31
CA ALA A 35 6.09 8.96 -18.05
C ALA A 35 4.93 8.62 -17.11
N GLU A 36 5.23 7.97 -15.98
CA GLU A 36 4.23 7.64 -14.97
C GLU A 36 3.56 8.89 -14.38
N ILE A 37 4.36 9.90 -14.01
CA ILE A 37 3.85 11.18 -13.51
C ILE A 37 2.94 11.84 -14.54
N VAL A 38 3.36 11.91 -15.81
CA VAL A 38 2.54 12.49 -16.88
C VAL A 38 1.23 11.73 -17.06
N THR A 39 1.25 10.39 -17.03
CA THR A 39 0.03 9.57 -17.12
C THR A 39 -0.91 9.87 -15.95
N ILE A 40 -0.40 9.89 -14.70
CA ILE A 40 -1.21 10.23 -13.53
C ILE A 40 -1.83 11.63 -13.65
N LEU A 41 -1.11 12.60 -14.21
CA LEU A 41 -1.59 13.98 -14.31
C LEU A 41 -2.47 14.27 -15.53
N SER A 42 -2.47 13.40 -16.54
CA SER A 42 -3.12 13.68 -17.84
C SER A 42 -4.25 12.71 -18.18
N ASP A 43 -4.33 11.56 -17.50
CA ASP A 43 -5.40 10.58 -17.67
C ASP A 43 -6.29 10.55 -16.42
N ASP A 44 -7.41 11.29 -16.49
CA ASP A 44 -8.36 11.44 -15.39
C ASP A 44 -8.90 10.09 -14.91
N ASN A 45 -9.14 9.12 -15.82
CA ASN A 45 -9.64 7.81 -15.44
C ASN A 45 -8.61 7.01 -14.65
N TYR A 46 -7.33 7.14 -15.04
CA TYR A 46 -6.23 6.49 -14.33
C TYR A 46 -6.02 7.10 -12.94
N ASP A 47 -6.01 8.43 -12.82
CA ASP A 47 -5.94 9.12 -11.53
C ASP A 47 -7.11 8.74 -10.61
N ASP A 48 -8.34 8.77 -11.13
CA ASP A 48 -9.54 8.41 -10.36
C ASP A 48 -9.49 6.96 -9.87
N THR A 49 -9.00 6.04 -10.70
CA THR A 49 -8.82 4.64 -10.32
C THR A 49 -7.84 4.51 -9.16
N ILE A 50 -6.68 5.17 -9.24
CA ILE A 50 -5.67 5.18 -8.17
C ILE A 50 -6.27 5.76 -6.89
N ARG A 51 -6.92 6.93 -6.97
CA ARG A 51 -7.54 7.58 -5.81
C ARG A 51 -8.59 6.72 -5.14
N HIS A 52 -9.46 6.08 -5.92
CA HIS A 52 -10.50 5.21 -5.41
C HIS A 52 -9.92 4.01 -4.65
N LYS A 53 -8.95 3.32 -5.27
CA LYS A 53 -8.29 2.17 -4.65
C LYS A 53 -7.49 2.57 -3.40
N LEU A 54 -6.80 3.72 -3.41
CA LEU A 54 -6.11 4.24 -2.21
C LEU A 54 -7.08 4.60 -1.08
N ALA A 55 -8.27 5.13 -1.40
CA ALA A 55 -9.31 5.39 -0.41
C ALA A 55 -9.86 4.09 0.20
N GLU A 56 -10.02 3.03 -0.61
CA GLU A 56 -10.41 1.71 -0.15
C GLU A 56 -9.33 1.09 0.77
N ILE A 57 -8.05 1.17 0.38
CA ILE A 57 -6.92 0.72 1.20
C ILE A 57 -6.94 1.44 2.57
N ARG A 58 -7.16 2.76 2.58
CA ARG A 58 -7.29 3.51 3.84
C ARG A 58 -8.42 3.00 4.71
N SER A 59 -9.57 2.65 4.13
CA SER A 59 -10.69 2.06 4.85
C SER A 59 -10.32 0.71 5.48
N ARG A 60 -9.62 -0.15 4.72
CA ARG A 60 -9.15 -1.47 5.19
C ARG A 60 -8.13 -1.37 6.33
N LEU A 61 -7.26 -0.36 6.31
CA LEU A 61 -6.28 -0.10 7.38
C LEU A 61 -6.91 0.41 8.69
N GLY A 62 -8.14 0.93 8.62
CA GLY A 62 -8.89 1.43 9.76
C GLY A 62 -8.35 2.73 10.36
N CYS A 63 -8.84 3.08 11.55
CA CYS A 63 -8.62 4.38 12.19
C CYS A 63 -7.25 4.52 12.91
N GLY A 64 -6.31 3.59 12.70
CA GLY A 64 -5.05 3.52 13.42
C GLY A 64 -5.17 2.87 14.81
N GLY A 65 -4.21 3.16 15.70
CA GLY A 65 -4.20 2.61 17.06
C GLY A 65 -3.64 1.20 17.19
N ALA A 66 -2.96 0.69 16.16
CA ALA A 66 -2.40 -0.66 16.12
C ALA A 66 -1.64 -1.05 17.40
N SER A 67 -0.69 -0.23 17.84
CA SER A 67 0.09 -0.51 19.07
C SER A 67 -0.78 -0.59 20.32
N ARG A 68 -1.83 0.24 20.43
CA ARG A 68 -2.76 0.22 21.57
C ARG A 68 -3.65 -1.02 21.54
N ASN A 69 -4.09 -1.42 20.34
CA ASN A 69 -4.87 -2.64 20.14
C ASN A 69 -4.05 -3.89 20.48
N VAL A 70 -2.78 -3.92 20.05
CA VAL A 70 -1.83 -4.99 20.38
C VAL A 70 -1.55 -5.04 21.88
N ALA A 71 -1.30 -3.90 22.53
CA ALA A 71 -1.10 -3.87 23.98
C ALA A 71 -2.31 -4.41 24.75
N ARG A 72 -3.53 -4.03 24.34
CA ARG A 72 -4.78 -4.55 24.92
C ARG A 72 -4.91 -6.06 24.71
N LEU A 73 -4.61 -6.55 23.51
CA LEU A 73 -4.64 -7.98 23.19
C LEU A 73 -3.68 -8.77 24.08
N ILE A 74 -2.45 -8.28 24.27
CA ILE A 74 -1.46 -8.92 25.14
C ILE A 74 -1.96 -9.02 26.58
N LEU A 75 -2.52 -7.93 27.12
CA LEU A 75 -3.11 -7.94 28.48
C LEU A 75 -4.23 -8.99 28.59
N THR A 76 -5.14 -9.05 27.60
CA THR A 76 -6.21 -10.07 27.57
C THR A 76 -5.66 -11.49 27.52
N LEU A 77 -4.59 -11.74 26.77
CA LEU A 77 -3.95 -13.07 26.70
C LEU A 77 -3.25 -13.46 28.01
N MET A 78 -2.72 -12.49 28.76
CA MET A 78 -2.09 -12.74 30.07
C MET A 78 -3.11 -13.01 31.19
N GLU A 79 -4.34 -12.52 31.03
CA GLU A 79 -5.44 -12.72 31.99
C GLU A 79 -6.24 -14.01 31.77
N GLN A 80 -5.99 -14.73 30.66
CA GLN A 80 -6.56 -16.06 30.42
C GLN A 80 -5.60 -17.14 30.97
N PRO A 81 -6.08 -18.08 31.81
CA PRO A 81 -5.25 -19.14 32.40
C PRO A 81 -4.73 -20.16 31.38
#